data_AF-A0A958UTQ5-F1
#
_entry.id   AF-A0A958UTQ5-F1
#
_cell.length_a   1.000
_cell.length_b   1.000
_cell.length_c   1.000
_cell.angle_alpha   90.00
_cell.angle_beta   90.00
_cell.angle_gamma   90.00
#
_symmetry.space_group_name_H-M   'P 1'
#
loop_
_entity.id
_entity.type
_entity.pdbx_description
1 polymer ?
#
loop_
_entity_poly.entity_id
_entity_poly.type
_entity_poly.pdbx_seq_one_letter_code
_entity_poly.pdbx_strand_id
1 'polypeptide(L)'
;MIRIAKTFAFAIVLSSLLLSCDTQPSLQSYYVDNQESPNFLTVEIPPSILSLDETSLTDSQKKAYNSIKRLSFLGYKLDEKNKANYTAELANVKQILSNEKYEDLIEVNSPDFGKITGKSLGNGDTVDEFVLLVSNKDTGFGVIRVLGDDMSPTDLASLVNAMQNANFDSSKFESIMNFYK
;
A
#
# COMPACT_ATOMS: atom_id res chain seq x y z
N MET A 1 -20.08 -8.62 46.80
CA MET A 1 -20.18 -9.62 45.71
C MET A 1 -20.53 -9.01 44.36
N ILE A 2 -21.60 -8.22 44.20
CA ILE A 2 -22.03 -7.65 42.90
C ILE A 2 -20.96 -6.76 42.22
N ARG A 3 -20.19 -5.96 42.99
CA ARG A 3 -19.12 -5.12 42.43
C ARG A 3 -17.94 -5.93 41.87
N ILE A 4 -17.57 -7.02 42.54
CA ILE A 4 -16.48 -7.92 42.14
C ILE A 4 -16.87 -8.67 40.85
N ALA A 5 -18.12 -9.13 40.76
CA ALA A 5 -18.66 -9.78 39.56
C ALA A 5 -18.70 -8.83 38.36
N LYS A 6 -19.00 -7.54 38.55
CA LYS A 6 -18.98 -6.52 37.49
C LYS A 6 -17.57 -6.20 37.00
N THR A 7 -16.59 -6.08 37.90
CA THR A 7 -15.17 -5.92 37.51
C THR A 7 -14.63 -7.15 36.79
N PHE A 8 -15.04 -8.35 37.19
CA PHE A 8 -14.64 -9.59 36.51
C PHE A 8 -15.28 -9.71 35.12
N ALA A 9 -16.57 -9.35 34.99
CA ALA A 9 -17.24 -9.32 33.69
C ALA A 9 -16.62 -8.29 32.73
N PHE A 10 -16.24 -7.11 33.24
CA PHE A 10 -15.55 -6.09 32.45
C PHE A 10 -14.15 -6.53 32.02
N ALA A 11 -13.41 -7.22 32.90
CA ALA A 11 -12.10 -7.78 32.58
C ALA A 11 -12.17 -8.90 31.52
N ILE A 12 -13.18 -9.77 31.60
CA ILE A 12 -13.40 -10.82 30.60
C ILE A 12 -13.75 -10.22 29.23
N VAL A 13 -14.62 -9.21 29.19
CA VAL A 13 -14.98 -8.50 27.94
C VAL A 13 -13.77 -7.77 27.33
N LEU A 14 -12.92 -7.16 28.18
CA LEU A 14 -11.70 -6.48 27.75
C LEU A 14 -10.62 -7.46 27.24
N SER A 15 -10.51 -8.66 27.84
CA SER A 15 -9.61 -9.71 27.37
C SER A 15 -10.08 -10.37 26.07
N SER A 16 -11.38 -10.48 25.81
CA SER A 16 -11.90 -11.01 24.54
C SER A 16 -11.66 -10.10 23.34
N LEU A 17 -11.40 -8.80 23.54
CA LEU A 17 -11.03 -7.87 22.46
C LEU A 17 -9.60 -8.10 21.93
N LEU A 18 -8.75 -8.81 22.67
CA LEU A 18 -7.37 -9.13 22.25
C LEU A 18 -7.26 -10.42 21.43
N LEU A 19 -8.34 -11.21 21.33
CA LEU A 19 -8.35 -12.49 20.62
C LEU A 19 -8.79 -12.38 19.14
N SER A 20 -9.16 -11.19 18.68
CA SER A 20 -9.48 -10.95 17.26
C SER A 20 -8.27 -10.49 16.44
N CYS A 21 -7.05 -10.80 16.92
CA CYS A 21 -5.84 -10.54 16.15
C CYS A 21 -5.72 -11.60 15.07
N ASP A 22 -5.99 -11.21 13.82
CA ASP A 22 -5.59 -11.98 12.66
C ASP A 22 -4.09 -12.28 12.81
N THR A 23 -3.72 -13.56 12.89
CA THR A 23 -2.33 -13.98 13.13
C THR A 23 -1.42 -13.68 11.95
N GLN A 24 -2.00 -13.30 10.81
CA GLN A 24 -1.27 -12.98 9.60
C GLN A 24 -0.75 -11.53 9.66
N PRO A 25 0.54 -11.29 9.36
CA PRO A 25 1.10 -9.94 9.33
C PRO A 25 0.29 -9.05 8.38
N SER A 26 -0.02 -7.83 8.82
CA SER A 26 -0.68 -6.83 7.99
C SER A 26 0.35 -6.06 7.16
N LEU A 27 -0.10 -5.42 6.07
CA LEU A 27 0.78 -4.53 5.32
C LEU A 27 1.23 -3.33 6.17
N GLN A 28 0.37 -2.84 7.06
CA GLN A 28 0.71 -1.74 7.97
C GLN A 28 1.84 -2.13 8.93
N SER A 29 1.78 -3.32 9.55
CA SER A 29 2.86 -3.80 10.41
C SER A 29 4.14 -4.01 9.61
N TYR A 30 4.05 -4.57 8.40
CA TYR A 30 5.21 -4.72 7.52
C TYR A 30 5.92 -3.40 7.21
N TYR A 31 5.17 -2.30 7.02
CA TYR A 31 5.73 -0.96 6.86
C TYR A 31 6.46 -0.48 8.12
N VAL A 32 5.84 -0.64 9.29
CA VAL A 32 6.41 -0.20 10.57
C VAL A 32 7.69 -0.97 10.89
N ASP A 33 7.67 -2.28 10.70
CA ASP A 33 8.78 -3.17 11.02
C ASP A 33 10.01 -2.95 10.11
N ASN A 34 9.79 -2.41 8.89
CA ASN A 34 10.85 -2.24 7.90
C ASN A 34 11.26 -0.79 7.63
N GLN A 35 10.61 0.20 8.26
CA GLN A 35 10.87 1.62 8.01
C GLN A 35 12.34 2.02 8.25
N GLU A 36 13.00 1.38 9.21
CA GLU A 36 14.41 1.64 9.57
C GLU A 36 15.35 0.49 9.20
N SER A 37 14.86 -0.49 8.45
CA SER A 37 15.62 -1.70 8.10
C SER A 37 16.61 -1.44 6.96
N PRO A 38 17.77 -2.12 6.94
CA PRO A 38 18.72 -2.01 5.84
C PRO A 38 18.10 -2.38 4.49
N ASN A 39 18.50 -1.67 3.44
CA ASN A 39 18.01 -1.83 2.07
C ASN A 39 16.55 -1.45 1.86
N PHE A 40 15.86 -0.90 2.87
CA PHE A 40 14.53 -0.33 2.71
C PHE A 40 14.56 1.20 2.60
N LEU A 41 13.56 1.74 1.92
CA LEU A 41 13.23 3.16 1.91
C LEU A 41 11.72 3.31 2.13
N THR A 42 11.33 4.10 3.11
CA THR A 42 9.93 4.48 3.31
C THR A 42 9.75 5.98 3.08
N VAL A 43 8.74 6.34 2.29
CA VAL A 43 8.39 7.72 1.98
C VAL A 43 6.88 7.90 2.14
N GLU A 44 6.48 8.86 2.97
CA GLU A 44 5.10 9.38 2.94
C GLU A 44 5.00 10.42 1.84
N ILE A 45 4.10 10.20 0.90
CA ILE A 45 3.90 11.07 -0.26
C ILE A 45 2.66 11.92 0.01
N PRO A 46 2.80 13.24 0.18
CA PRO A 46 1.64 14.13 0.24
C PRO A 46 0.80 13.98 -1.04
N PRO A 47 -0.55 13.94 -0.97
CA PRO A 47 -1.39 13.87 -2.17
C PRO A 47 -1.09 15.00 -3.17
N SER A 48 -0.72 16.18 -2.66
CA SER A 48 -0.29 17.34 -3.45
C SER A 48 0.97 17.12 -4.30
N ILE A 49 1.80 16.11 -3.98
CA ILE A 49 2.93 15.74 -4.84
C ILE A 49 2.47 15.21 -6.19
N LEU A 50 1.29 14.59 -6.26
CA LEU A 50 0.76 14.06 -7.52
C LEU A 50 0.56 15.16 -8.57
N SER A 51 0.52 16.44 -8.17
CA SER A 51 0.60 17.61 -9.06
C SER A 51 -0.36 17.54 -10.25
N LEU A 52 -1.45 16.80 -10.10
CA LEU A 52 -2.46 16.66 -11.12
C LEU A 52 -3.13 18.02 -11.22
N ASP A 53 -3.11 18.61 -12.42
CA ASP A 53 -3.93 19.78 -12.68
C ASP A 53 -5.38 19.34 -12.51
N GLU A 54 -5.97 19.65 -11.35
CA GLU A 54 -7.34 19.26 -11.04
C GLU A 54 -8.30 19.75 -12.13
N THR A 55 -7.98 20.84 -12.84
CA THR A 55 -8.83 21.34 -13.93
C THR A 55 -8.80 20.44 -15.17
N SER A 56 -7.76 19.62 -15.33
CA SER A 56 -7.61 18.61 -16.38
C SER A 56 -8.25 17.26 -16.04
N LEU A 57 -8.64 17.05 -14.78
CA LEU A 57 -9.26 15.81 -14.31
C LEU A 57 -10.76 15.77 -14.62
N THR A 58 -11.24 14.60 -15.02
CA THR A 58 -12.68 14.30 -15.09
C THR A 58 -13.28 14.25 -13.68
N ASP A 59 -14.60 14.35 -13.56
CA ASP A 59 -15.27 14.33 -12.25
C ASP A 59 -14.99 13.04 -11.46
N SER A 60 -14.90 11.90 -12.13
CA SER A 60 -14.52 10.61 -11.54
C SER A 60 -13.07 10.64 -11.02
N GLN A 61 -12.13 11.19 -11.79
CA GLN A 61 -10.74 11.32 -11.38
C GLN A 61 -10.57 12.29 -10.19
N LYS A 62 -11.30 13.42 -10.19
CA LYS A 62 -11.33 14.37 -9.06
C LYS A 62 -11.87 13.71 -7.81
N LYS A 63 -12.94 12.93 -7.93
CA LYS A 63 -13.53 12.22 -6.80
C LYS A 63 -12.52 11.25 -6.18
N ALA A 64 -11.83 10.45 -6.98
CA ALA A 64 -10.76 9.58 -6.50
C ALA A 64 -9.57 10.34 -5.91
N TYR A 65 -9.16 11.45 -6.53
CA TYR A 65 -8.04 12.23 -6.00
C TYR A 65 -8.37 12.82 -4.62
N ASN A 66 -9.59 13.35 -4.44
CA ASN A 66 -10.05 13.97 -3.20
C ASN A 66 -10.36 12.96 -2.08
N SER A 67 -10.58 11.69 -2.41
CA SER A 67 -10.79 10.63 -1.41
C SER A 67 -9.49 10.11 -0.82
N ILE A 68 -8.33 10.34 -1.45
CA ILE A 68 -7.02 9.94 -0.94
C ILE A 68 -6.70 10.71 0.35
N LYS A 69 -6.50 9.98 1.44
CA LYS A 69 -6.04 10.52 2.73
C LYS A 69 -4.55 10.39 2.93
N ARG A 70 -4.00 9.24 2.52
CA ARG A 70 -2.59 8.92 2.73
C ARG A 70 -2.05 8.10 1.58
N LEU A 71 -0.86 8.48 1.11
CA LEU A 71 -0.11 7.75 0.12
C LEU A 71 1.26 7.46 0.72
N SER A 72 1.61 6.19 0.81
CA SER A 72 2.86 5.73 1.40
C SER A 72 3.59 4.84 0.40
N PHE A 73 4.91 4.94 0.38
CA PHE A 73 5.80 4.11 -0.42
C PHE A 73 6.75 3.37 0.49
N LEU A 74 6.97 2.09 0.22
CA LEU A 74 8.03 1.29 0.81
C LEU A 74 8.76 0.54 -0.30
N GLY A 75 10.05 0.82 -0.46
CA GLY A 75 10.92 0.17 -1.43
C GLY A 75 11.95 -0.72 -0.76
N TYR A 76 12.30 -1.82 -1.42
CA TYR A 76 13.46 -2.66 -1.11
C TYR A 76 14.42 -2.66 -2.29
N LYS A 77 15.70 -2.33 -2.05
CA LYS A 77 16.74 -2.33 -3.07
C LYS A 77 17.43 -3.69 -3.15
N LEU A 78 17.40 -4.29 -4.34
CA LEU A 78 18.18 -5.48 -4.64
C LEU A 78 19.65 -5.11 -4.92
N ASP A 79 20.56 -5.90 -4.36
CA ASP A 79 21.97 -5.90 -4.73
C ASP A 79 22.51 -7.34 -4.84
N GLU A 80 23.77 -7.48 -5.25
CA GLU A 80 24.40 -8.79 -5.42
C GLU A 80 24.54 -9.59 -4.12
N LYS A 81 24.59 -8.90 -2.98
CA LYS A 81 24.85 -9.47 -1.65
C LYS A 81 23.57 -9.87 -0.93
N ASN A 82 22.41 -9.35 -1.35
CA ASN A 82 21.15 -9.48 -0.61
C ASN A 82 20.05 -10.26 -1.36
N LYS A 83 20.38 -10.96 -2.46
CA LYS A 83 19.43 -11.74 -3.29
C LYS A 83 18.51 -12.68 -2.52
N ALA A 84 19.05 -13.35 -1.49
CA ALA A 84 18.25 -14.25 -0.64
C ALA A 84 17.22 -13.48 0.18
N ASN A 85 17.63 -12.36 0.79
CA ASN A 85 16.74 -11.48 1.56
C ASN A 85 15.69 -10.85 0.66
N TYR A 86 16.06 -10.35 -0.52
CA TYR A 86 15.09 -9.85 -1.51
C TYR A 86 13.98 -10.87 -1.82
N THR A 87 14.38 -12.13 -2.04
CA THR A 87 13.41 -13.19 -2.35
C THR A 87 12.48 -13.46 -1.17
N ALA A 88 13.02 -13.47 0.06
CA ALA A 88 12.23 -13.65 1.27
C ALA A 88 11.28 -12.47 1.52
N GLU A 89 11.75 -11.24 1.39
CA GLU A 89 10.95 -10.03 1.60
C GLU A 89 9.84 -9.88 0.56
N LEU A 90 10.15 -10.13 -0.72
CA LEU A 90 9.14 -10.13 -1.77
C LEU A 90 8.09 -11.24 -1.54
N ALA A 91 8.50 -12.41 -1.04
CA ALA A 91 7.57 -13.48 -0.68
C ALA A 91 6.67 -13.09 0.49
N ASN A 92 7.21 -12.40 1.50
CA ASN A 92 6.46 -11.89 2.65
C ASN A 92 5.36 -10.91 2.18
N VAL A 93 5.71 -9.90 1.38
CA VAL A 93 4.73 -8.95 0.82
C VAL A 93 3.65 -9.67 0.01
N LYS A 94 4.04 -10.63 -0.84
CA LYS A 94 3.08 -11.42 -1.63
C LYS A 94 2.16 -12.26 -0.74
N GLN A 95 2.67 -12.80 0.37
CA GLN A 95 1.87 -13.55 1.32
C GLN A 95 0.84 -12.67 2.01
N ILE A 96 1.24 -11.47 2.47
CA ILE A 96 0.32 -10.48 3.05
C ILE A 96 -0.81 -10.15 2.06
N LEU A 97 -0.44 -9.86 0.81
CA LEU A 97 -1.36 -9.51 -0.26
C LEU A 97 -2.18 -10.70 -0.81
N SER A 98 -1.88 -11.93 -0.39
CA SER A 98 -2.66 -13.13 -0.74
C SER A 98 -3.81 -13.42 0.23
N ASN A 99 -3.91 -12.66 1.32
CA ASN A 99 -5.03 -12.76 2.25
C ASN A 99 -6.35 -12.49 1.50
N GLU A 100 -7.40 -13.26 1.81
CA GLU A 100 -8.70 -13.23 1.14
C GLU A 100 -9.41 -11.87 1.18
N LYS A 101 -9.00 -10.99 2.11
CA LYS A 101 -9.52 -9.63 2.21
C LYS A 101 -9.05 -8.73 1.06
N TYR A 102 -7.93 -9.07 0.40
CA TYR A 102 -7.43 -8.33 -0.75
C TYR A 102 -8.03 -8.88 -2.06
N GLU A 103 -8.78 -8.04 -2.75
CA GLU A 103 -9.32 -8.30 -4.09
C GLU A 103 -8.28 -7.94 -5.17
N ASP A 104 -8.20 -8.77 -6.22
CA ASP A 104 -7.33 -8.50 -7.36
C ASP A 104 -7.95 -7.45 -8.29
N LEU A 105 -7.16 -6.42 -8.63
CA LEU A 105 -7.57 -5.39 -9.59
C LEU A 105 -6.81 -5.48 -10.91
N ILE A 106 -5.48 -5.56 -10.84
CA ILE A 106 -4.63 -5.55 -12.04
C ILE A 106 -3.38 -6.41 -11.84
N GLU A 107 -3.02 -7.17 -12.85
CA GLU A 107 -1.70 -7.82 -12.93
C GLU A 107 -1.14 -7.64 -14.34
N VAL A 108 0.01 -6.98 -14.45
CA VAL A 108 0.65 -6.67 -15.74
C VAL A 108 2.16 -6.88 -15.61
N ASN A 109 2.77 -7.43 -16.66
CA ASN A 109 4.22 -7.43 -16.81
C ASN A 109 4.63 -6.27 -17.73
N SER A 110 5.36 -5.31 -17.17
CA SER A 110 5.94 -4.19 -17.90
C SER A 110 7.40 -4.50 -18.27
N PRO A 111 7.83 -4.24 -19.51
CA PRO A 111 9.24 -4.32 -19.89
C PRO A 111 10.15 -3.41 -19.04
N ASP A 112 9.65 -2.23 -18.66
CA ASP A 112 10.45 -1.21 -17.97
C ASP A 112 10.42 -1.38 -16.44
N PHE A 113 9.26 -1.74 -15.89
CA PHE A 113 9.04 -1.78 -14.44
C PHE A 113 8.99 -3.18 -13.84
N GLY A 114 8.98 -4.23 -14.67
CA GLY A 114 8.82 -5.61 -14.23
C GLY A 114 7.36 -5.97 -13.92
N LYS A 115 7.13 -6.82 -12.92
CA LYS A 115 5.78 -7.28 -12.57
C LYS A 115 5.08 -6.26 -11.69
N ILE A 116 3.90 -5.83 -12.13
CA ILE A 116 2.99 -4.91 -11.45
C ILE A 116 1.75 -5.70 -11.00
N THR A 117 1.44 -5.66 -9.71
CA THR A 117 0.25 -6.29 -9.11
C THR A 117 -0.47 -5.24 -8.28
N GLY A 118 -1.73 -4.95 -8.64
CA GLY A 118 -2.61 -4.02 -7.91
C GLY A 118 -3.75 -4.76 -7.24
N LYS A 119 -3.99 -4.44 -5.96
CA LYS A 119 -5.00 -5.05 -5.11
C LYS A 119 -5.77 -4.00 -4.33
N SER A 120 -7.01 -4.31 -3.96
CA SER A 120 -7.86 -3.47 -3.10
C SER A 120 -8.32 -4.21 -1.86
N LEU A 121 -8.53 -3.49 -0.78
CA LEU A 121 -9.18 -3.94 0.44
C LEU A 121 -10.40 -3.05 0.67
N GLY A 122 -11.56 -3.64 0.96
CA GLY A 122 -12.80 -2.89 1.13
C GLY A 122 -13.99 -3.78 1.43
N ASN A 123 -15.19 -3.22 1.25
CA ASN A 123 -16.47 -3.87 1.59
C ASN A 123 -17.38 -4.12 0.37
N GLY A 124 -16.81 -4.14 -0.84
CA GLY A 124 -17.50 -4.40 -2.11
C GLY A 124 -18.03 -3.14 -2.80
N ASP A 125 -18.56 -2.18 -2.05
CA ASP A 125 -19.04 -0.91 -2.59
C ASP A 125 -17.98 0.21 -2.46
N THR A 126 -17.13 0.12 -1.43
CA THR A 126 -16.03 1.06 -1.18
C THR A 126 -14.70 0.33 -1.03
N VAL A 127 -13.63 1.01 -1.45
CA VAL A 127 -12.23 0.63 -1.27
C VAL A 127 -11.67 1.51 -0.17
N ASP A 128 -11.17 0.88 0.88
CA ASP A 128 -10.51 1.55 2.01
C ASP A 128 -9.00 1.66 1.75
N GLU A 129 -8.44 0.66 1.07
CA GLU A 129 -7.02 0.59 0.74
C GLU A 129 -6.80 0.08 -0.68
N PHE A 130 -5.93 0.77 -1.43
CA PHE A 130 -5.39 0.30 -2.69
C PHE A 130 -3.88 0.10 -2.57
N VAL A 131 -3.39 -1.04 -3.03
CA VAL A 131 -1.97 -1.41 -2.96
C VAL A 131 -1.46 -1.75 -4.35
N LEU A 132 -0.34 -1.15 -4.73
CA LEU A 132 0.39 -1.45 -5.96
C LEU A 132 1.78 -2.00 -5.60
N LEU A 133 2.02 -3.26 -5.91
CA LEU A 133 3.32 -3.91 -5.84
C LEU A 133 3.99 -3.90 -7.21
N VAL A 134 5.16 -3.27 -7.30
CA VAL A 134 6.05 -3.31 -8.47
C VAL A 134 7.28 -4.13 -8.08
N SER A 135 7.67 -5.11 -8.90
CA SER A 135 8.84 -5.96 -8.61
C SER A 135 9.65 -6.27 -9.86
N ASN A 136 10.96 -6.14 -9.73
CA ASN A 136 11.94 -6.35 -10.78
C ASN A 136 13.11 -7.19 -10.23
N LYS A 137 13.59 -8.15 -11.03
CA LYS A 137 14.64 -9.10 -10.61
C LYS A 137 16.05 -8.50 -10.60
N ASP A 138 16.21 -7.27 -11.07
CA ASP A 138 17.49 -6.58 -11.21
C ASP A 138 17.60 -5.38 -10.26
N THR A 139 16.49 -4.69 -9.93
CA THR A 139 16.50 -3.46 -9.11
C THR A 139 15.88 -3.62 -7.73
N GLY A 140 14.89 -4.51 -7.55
CA GLY A 140 14.19 -4.70 -6.29
C GLY A 140 12.67 -4.60 -6.43
N PHE A 141 11.98 -4.28 -5.34
CA PHE A 141 10.53 -4.11 -5.35
C PHE A 141 10.11 -2.83 -4.64
N GLY A 142 8.94 -2.32 -4.98
CA GLY A 142 8.28 -1.19 -4.33
C GLY A 142 6.82 -1.50 -4.06
N VAL A 143 6.33 -1.09 -2.89
CA VAL A 143 4.93 -1.15 -2.50
C VAL A 143 4.44 0.28 -2.38
N ILE A 144 3.40 0.62 -3.13
CA ILE A 144 2.68 1.88 -2.99
C ILE A 144 1.36 1.56 -2.34
N ARG A 145 1.06 2.24 -1.23
CA ARG A 145 -0.16 2.05 -0.46
C ARG A 145 -0.96 3.35 -0.42
N VAL A 146 -2.22 3.27 -0.82
CA VAL A 146 -3.16 4.38 -0.84
C VAL A 146 -4.27 4.07 0.15
N LEU A 147 -4.46 4.95 1.13
CA LEU A 147 -5.61 4.92 2.04
C LEU A 147 -6.50 6.10 1.74
N GLY A 148 -7.81 5.86 1.74
CA GLY A 148 -8.81 6.88 1.48
C GLY A 148 -10.15 6.49 2.05
N ASP A 149 -11.06 7.46 2.08
CA ASP A 149 -12.44 7.24 2.52
C ASP A 149 -13.36 7.22 1.30
N ASP A 150 -14.29 6.26 1.22
CA ASP A 150 -15.33 6.20 0.18
C ASP A 150 -14.75 6.20 -1.25
N MET A 151 -13.61 5.51 -1.44
CA MET A 151 -13.05 5.33 -2.78
C MET A 151 -13.86 4.27 -3.52
N SER A 152 -14.21 4.49 -4.79
CA SER A 152 -14.76 3.42 -5.62
C SER A 152 -13.66 2.77 -6.46
N PRO A 153 -13.74 1.45 -6.73
CA PRO A 153 -12.78 0.78 -7.61
C PRO A 153 -12.71 1.45 -9.00
N THR A 154 -13.86 1.89 -9.52
CA THR A 154 -13.97 2.56 -10.82
C THR A 154 -13.25 3.91 -10.84
N ASP A 155 -13.45 4.74 -9.81
CA ASP A 155 -12.81 6.05 -9.72
C ASP A 155 -11.28 5.90 -9.56
N LEU A 156 -10.82 4.92 -8.77
CA LEU A 156 -9.40 4.60 -8.62
C LEU A 156 -8.76 4.14 -9.94
N ALA A 157 -9.43 3.24 -10.68
CA ALA A 157 -8.95 2.81 -11.99
C ALA A 157 -8.85 4.01 -12.97
N SER A 158 -9.84 4.89 -12.97
CA SER A 158 -9.82 6.14 -13.74
C SER A 158 -8.65 7.05 -13.37
N LEU A 159 -8.35 7.19 -12.07
CA LEU A 159 -7.23 7.99 -11.58
C LEU A 159 -5.88 7.38 -11.99
N VAL A 160 -5.71 6.05 -11.87
CA VAL A 160 -4.50 5.34 -12.32
C VAL A 160 -4.28 5.54 -13.82
N ASN A 161 -5.33 5.49 -14.63
CA ASN A 161 -5.24 5.76 -16.07
C ASN A 161 -4.88 7.22 -16.38
N ALA A 162 -5.39 8.18 -15.59
CA ALA A 162 -5.02 9.59 -15.71
C ALA A 162 -3.53 9.79 -15.42
N MET A 163 -3.06 9.15 -14.35
CA MET A 163 -1.67 9.16 -13.92
C MET A 163 -0.74 8.60 -15.00
N GLN A 164 -1.08 7.50 -15.68
CA GLN A 164 -0.26 6.96 -16.78
C GLN A 164 0.02 7.97 -17.90
N ASN A 165 -0.89 8.91 -18.12
CA ASN A 165 -0.78 9.93 -19.16
C ASN A 165 -0.31 11.30 -18.63
N ALA A 166 -0.14 11.44 -17.31
CA ALA A 166 0.24 12.68 -16.68
C ALA A 166 1.75 12.91 -16.76
N ASN A 167 2.16 14.16 -16.99
CA ASN A 167 3.55 14.55 -16.95
C ASN A 167 3.97 14.75 -15.49
N PHE A 168 4.46 13.69 -14.85
CA PHE A 168 4.91 13.78 -13.47
C PHE A 168 6.21 14.57 -13.34
N ASP A 169 6.22 15.49 -12.37
CA ASP A 169 7.45 16.16 -11.96
C ASP A 169 8.36 15.15 -11.26
N SER A 170 9.29 14.60 -12.03
CA SER A 170 10.23 13.58 -11.59
C SER A 170 11.11 14.06 -10.43
N SER A 171 11.28 15.37 -10.24
CA SER A 171 12.02 15.94 -9.10
C SER A 171 11.36 15.59 -7.76
N LYS A 172 10.03 15.42 -7.73
CA LYS A 172 9.29 15.07 -6.51
C LYS A 172 9.48 13.62 -6.08
N PHE A 173 9.93 12.76 -7.00
CA PHE A 173 10.20 11.34 -6.76
C PHE A 173 11.69 11.02 -6.79
N GLU A 174 12.55 12.05 -6.76
CA GLU A 174 13.99 11.89 -6.91
C GLU A 174 14.60 10.98 -5.84
N SER A 175 14.14 11.09 -4.59
CA SER A 175 14.57 10.21 -3.49
C SER A 175 14.29 8.73 -3.79
N ILE A 176 13.14 8.41 -4.37
CA ILE A 176 12.76 7.04 -4.74
C ILE A 176 13.60 6.56 -5.93
N MET A 177 13.79 7.40 -6.94
CA MET A 177 14.61 7.03 -8.11
C MET A 177 16.08 6.83 -7.73
N ASN A 178 16.64 7.73 -6.90
CA ASN A 178 18.03 7.65 -6.47
C ASN A 178 18.29 6.46 -5.53
N PHE A 179 17.27 6.00 -4.81
CA PHE A 179 17.39 4.80 -3.98
C PHE A 179 17.70 3.55 -4.81
N TYR A 180 17.09 3.38 -5.99
CA TYR A 180 17.32 2.21 -6.86
C TYR A 180 18.55 2.31 -7.77
N LYS A 181 19.15 3.50 -7.92
CA LYS A 181 20.43 3.69 -8.62
C LYS A 181 21.59 3.15 -7.80
#